data_AF-A0A7J4QDB0-F1
#
_entry.id   AF-A0A7J4QDB0-F1
#
_cell.length_a   1.000
_cell.length_b   1.000
_cell.length_c   1.000
_cell.angle_alpha   90.00
_cell.angle_beta   90.00
_cell.angle_gamma   90.00
#
_symmetry.space_group_name_H-M   'P 1'
#
loop_
_entity.id
_entity.type
_entity.pdbx_description
1 polymer ?
#
loop_
_entity_poly.entity_id
_entity_poly.type
_entity_poly.pdbx_seq_one_letter_code
_entity_poly.pdbx_strand_id
1 'polypeptide(L)'
;MAEFHAGRKIIALHGRPNAESFGMSAIIAEYDNERYEVLGFNTGAFYVAESYVQRKLGGHILSVSSPLPMGLDVPAALWLGNGFRIKANRLNAPDLPQTDLGWFAPLEPYQDTGQYTIMESGDVCKVLGDWTRLAGIQALMENSAGLASLMDWTLPLSPITEAVDYFTARNEMERQKVLGWQAAIGTQRRTVEDLVQQHERTICLLLSGS
;
A
#
# COMPACT_ATOMS: atom_id res chain seq x y z
N MET A 1 2.68 -25.51 9.89
CA MET A 1 2.88 -25.03 8.51
C MET A 1 4.11 -24.12 8.37
N ALA A 2 4.65 -23.54 9.46
CA ALA A 2 5.84 -22.69 9.48
C ALA A 2 7.18 -23.27 8.95
N GLU A 3 7.30 -24.59 8.74
CA GLU A 3 8.53 -25.21 8.20
C GLU A 3 8.69 -25.06 6.68
N PHE A 4 7.64 -24.65 5.95
CA PHE A 4 7.65 -24.70 4.48
C PHE A 4 8.61 -23.69 3.82
N HIS A 5 9.01 -22.62 4.51
CA HIS A 5 9.73 -21.49 3.90
C HIS A 5 11.20 -21.35 4.33
N ALA A 6 11.73 -22.25 5.17
CA ALA A 6 13.10 -22.16 5.66
C ALA A 6 14.14 -22.21 4.51
N GLY A 7 15.05 -21.24 4.48
CA GLY A 7 16.14 -21.16 3.51
C GLY A 7 15.77 -20.59 2.13
N ARG A 8 14.52 -20.18 1.92
CA ARG A 8 14.10 -19.58 0.64
C ARG A 8 14.61 -18.15 0.49
N LYS A 9 14.91 -17.79 -0.76
CA LYS A 9 15.37 -16.47 -1.13
C LYS A 9 14.25 -15.68 -1.80
N ILE A 10 14.03 -14.46 -1.35
CA ILE A 10 13.17 -13.51 -2.06
C ILE A 10 13.97 -12.97 -3.23
N ILE A 11 13.43 -13.18 -4.43
CA ILE A 11 14.04 -12.78 -5.68
C ILE A 11 13.40 -11.52 -6.26
N ALA A 12 12.18 -11.17 -5.85
CA ALA A 12 11.55 -9.94 -6.27
C ALA A 12 10.35 -9.48 -5.42
N LEU A 13 9.95 -8.21 -5.58
CA LEU A 13 8.63 -7.70 -5.22
C LEU A 13 7.74 -7.63 -6.47
N HIS A 14 6.49 -8.04 -6.32
CA HIS A 14 5.46 -8.10 -7.37
C HIS A 14 4.48 -6.94 -7.22
N GLY A 15 4.02 -6.39 -8.35
CA GLY A 15 2.94 -5.39 -8.37
C GLY A 15 3.35 -3.93 -8.55
N ARG A 16 4.57 -3.65 -9.03
CA ARG A 16 5.11 -2.28 -9.24
C ARG A 16 5.12 -1.39 -7.98
N PRO A 17 6.06 -1.63 -7.05
CA PRO A 17 6.40 -0.60 -6.09
C PRO A 17 6.87 0.65 -6.85
N ASN A 18 6.27 1.82 -6.58
CA ASN A 18 6.61 3.07 -7.26
C ASN A 18 7.17 4.08 -6.23
N ALA A 19 7.97 5.06 -6.67
CA ALA A 19 8.59 6.01 -5.74
C ALA A 19 7.58 6.86 -4.96
N GLU A 20 6.34 6.96 -5.45
CA GLU A 20 5.28 7.81 -4.91
C GLU A 20 4.26 7.05 -4.07
N SER A 21 4.46 5.76 -3.78
CA SER A 21 3.51 4.94 -3.03
C SER A 21 4.05 4.48 -1.68
N PHE A 22 3.11 4.17 -0.79
CA PHE A 22 3.33 3.50 0.47
C PHE A 22 2.30 2.38 0.58
N GLY A 23 2.70 1.11 0.59
CA GLY A 23 1.71 0.06 0.41
C GLY A 23 2.25 -1.35 0.57
N MET A 24 1.36 -2.31 0.37
CA MET A 24 1.71 -3.73 0.38
C MET A 24 2.08 -4.18 -1.02
N SER A 25 3.21 -4.88 -1.15
CA SER A 25 3.60 -5.59 -2.36
C SER A 25 3.71 -7.08 -2.07
N ALA A 26 3.21 -7.91 -2.97
CA ALA A 26 3.50 -9.34 -2.93
C ALA A 26 5.00 -9.58 -3.18
N ILE A 27 5.47 -10.74 -2.76
CA ILE A 27 6.86 -11.15 -2.94
C ILE A 27 6.93 -12.35 -3.87
N ILE A 28 8.03 -12.46 -4.60
CA ILE A 28 8.38 -13.65 -5.37
C ILE A 28 9.54 -14.32 -4.65
N ALA A 29 9.34 -15.54 -4.20
CA ALA A 29 10.34 -16.34 -3.51
C ALA A 29 10.73 -17.57 -4.36
N GLU A 30 11.98 -17.95 -4.28
CA GLU A 30 12.49 -19.20 -4.83
C GLU A 30 11.96 -20.38 -4.01
N TYR A 31 11.25 -21.31 -4.67
CA TYR A 31 10.73 -22.53 -4.05
C TYR A 31 11.76 -23.67 -4.16
N ASP A 32 12.34 -23.83 -5.35
CA ASP A 32 13.53 -24.61 -5.64
C ASP A 32 14.29 -23.95 -6.81
N ASN A 33 15.46 -24.49 -7.18
CA ASN A 33 16.34 -23.91 -8.21
C ASN A 33 15.68 -23.69 -9.59
N GLU A 34 14.45 -24.14 -9.82
CA GLU A 34 13.73 -24.05 -11.09
C GLU A 34 12.30 -23.47 -10.95
N ARG A 35 11.78 -23.31 -9.72
CA ARG A 35 10.40 -22.86 -9.45
C ARG A 35 10.34 -21.67 -8.52
N TYR A 36 9.45 -20.75 -8.87
CA TYR A 36 9.21 -19.53 -8.12
C TYR A 36 7.76 -19.47 -7.65
N GLU A 37 7.53 -18.83 -6.52
CA GLU A 37 6.23 -18.74 -5.88
C GLU A 37 5.93 -17.28 -5.52
N VAL A 38 4.72 -16.83 -5.82
CA VAL A 38 4.22 -15.51 -5.42
C VAL A 38 3.48 -15.65 -4.09
N LEU A 39 3.87 -14.86 -3.10
CA LEU A 39 3.32 -14.82 -1.75
C LEU A 39 2.82 -13.40 -1.40
N GLY A 40 1.93 -13.26 -0.42
CA GLY A 40 1.55 -11.96 0.16
C GLY A 40 0.17 -11.41 -0.23
N PHE A 41 -0.62 -12.15 -1.01
CA PHE A 41 -2.05 -11.85 -1.20
C PHE A 41 -2.92 -12.95 -0.57
N ASN A 42 -4.14 -12.58 -0.15
CA ASN A 42 -5.12 -13.46 0.49
C ASN A 42 -5.61 -14.63 -0.41
N THR A 43 -5.09 -14.71 -1.63
CA THR A 43 -5.22 -15.83 -2.55
C THR A 43 -3.96 -16.67 -2.41
N GLY A 44 -4.07 -17.89 -1.88
CA GLY A 44 -2.93 -18.75 -1.57
C GLY A 44 -1.82 -18.78 -2.63
N ALA A 45 -0.61 -19.09 -2.17
CA ALA A 45 0.60 -19.06 -2.96
C ALA A 45 0.43 -19.71 -4.34
N PHE A 46 0.87 -19.03 -5.40
CA PHE A 46 0.82 -19.57 -6.76
C PHE A 46 2.19 -19.57 -7.42
N TYR A 47 2.45 -20.62 -8.20
CA TYR A 47 3.72 -20.81 -8.87
C TYR A 47 3.82 -19.97 -10.14
N VAL A 48 4.99 -19.39 -10.38
CA VAL A 48 5.33 -18.68 -11.60
C VAL A 48 6.55 -19.31 -12.26
N ALA A 49 6.53 -19.39 -13.59
CA ALA A 49 7.63 -19.97 -14.36
C ALA A 49 8.88 -19.09 -14.29
N GLU A 50 10.08 -19.67 -14.40
CA GLU A 50 11.33 -18.92 -14.48
C GLU A 50 11.32 -17.86 -15.58
N SER A 51 10.70 -18.16 -16.72
CA SER A 51 10.55 -17.20 -17.81
C SER A 51 9.70 -15.98 -17.44
N TYR A 52 8.84 -16.04 -16.42
CA TYR A 52 8.10 -14.90 -15.88
C TYR A 52 8.99 -13.99 -15.03
N VAL A 53 9.97 -14.58 -14.35
CA VAL A 53 10.98 -13.88 -13.55
C VAL A 53 12.07 -13.28 -14.44
N GLN A 54 12.56 -14.06 -15.41
CA GLN A 54 13.65 -13.69 -16.32
C GLN A 54 13.19 -12.81 -17.49
N ARG A 55 11.97 -13.00 -18.01
CA ARG A 55 11.33 -11.93 -18.78
C ARG A 55 11.14 -10.83 -17.77
N LYS A 56 12.07 -9.87 -17.77
CA LYS A 56 11.84 -8.51 -17.30
C LYS A 56 10.55 -8.03 -17.96
N LEU A 57 9.41 -8.38 -17.37
CA LEU A 57 8.11 -7.84 -17.75
C LEU A 57 8.27 -6.36 -17.48
N GLY A 58 8.51 -5.57 -18.53
CA GLY A 58 8.95 -4.18 -18.49
C GLY A 58 8.42 -3.43 -17.26
N GLY A 59 9.30 -3.27 -16.27
CA GLY A 59 9.02 -2.54 -15.03
C GLY A 59 7.93 -3.08 -14.11
N HIS A 60 7.58 -4.37 -14.06
CA HIS A 60 6.54 -4.92 -13.14
C HIS A 60 7.05 -5.62 -11.88
N ILE A 61 8.35 -5.91 -11.84
CA ILE A 61 8.99 -6.75 -10.83
C ILE A 61 10.23 -6.00 -10.33
N LEU A 62 10.30 -5.72 -9.03
CA LEU A 62 11.50 -5.20 -8.39
C LEU A 62 12.36 -6.39 -8.01
N SER A 63 13.38 -6.73 -8.80
CA SER A 63 14.33 -7.78 -8.38
C SER A 63 14.87 -7.43 -7.00
N VAL A 64 14.88 -8.37 -6.07
CA VAL A 64 15.53 -8.23 -4.77
C VAL A 64 16.33 -9.50 -4.49
N SER A 65 17.18 -9.47 -3.48
CA SER A 65 17.96 -10.63 -3.07
C SER A 65 18.11 -10.59 -1.56
N SER A 66 17.09 -11.06 -0.86
CA SER A 66 17.07 -11.12 0.60
C SER A 66 16.61 -12.50 1.07
N PRO A 67 17.09 -12.97 2.23
CA PRO A 67 16.53 -14.18 2.83
C PRO A 67 15.07 -13.92 3.23
N LEU A 68 14.20 -14.90 3.00
CA LEU A 68 12.84 -14.87 3.53
C LEU A 68 12.89 -15.12 5.05
N PRO A 69 12.34 -14.22 5.90
CA PRO A 69 12.30 -14.45 7.33
C PRO A 69 11.56 -15.75 7.69
N MET A 70 12.09 -16.49 8.67
CA MET A 70 11.46 -17.72 9.14
C MET A 70 10.21 -17.42 9.97
N GLY A 71 9.23 -18.32 9.90
CA GLY A 71 8.03 -18.25 10.76
C GLY A 71 6.94 -17.28 10.28
N LEU A 72 7.03 -16.79 9.04
CA LEU A 72 5.94 -16.08 8.37
C LEU A 72 5.05 -17.07 7.62
N ASP A 73 3.74 -17.01 7.85
CA ASP A 73 2.76 -17.89 7.20
C ASP A 73 2.36 -17.30 5.84
N VAL A 74 2.08 -15.99 5.77
CA VAL A 74 1.74 -15.27 4.54
C VAL A 74 2.59 -14.00 4.45
N PRO A 75 3.86 -14.11 4.02
CA PRO A 75 4.79 -12.98 3.97
C PRO A 75 4.44 -12.00 2.86
N ALA A 76 4.55 -10.70 3.16
CA ALA A 76 4.42 -9.62 2.20
C ALA A 76 5.46 -8.53 2.46
N ALA A 77 5.68 -7.66 1.47
CA ALA A 77 6.54 -6.49 1.62
C ALA A 77 5.71 -5.26 1.95
N LEU A 78 6.06 -4.57 3.04
CA LEU A 78 5.67 -3.18 3.25
C LEU A 78 6.64 -2.31 2.46
N TRP A 79 6.16 -1.64 1.41
CA TRP A 79 6.93 -0.75 0.55
C TRP A 79 6.71 0.71 0.93
N LEU A 80 7.79 1.49 0.96
CA LEU A 80 7.77 2.93 1.16
C LEU A 80 8.67 3.63 0.14
N GLY A 81 8.04 4.25 -0.86
CA GLY A 81 8.70 5.03 -1.89
C GLY A 81 9.35 6.32 -1.35
N ASN A 82 10.46 6.72 -1.94
CA ASN A 82 11.20 7.92 -1.50
C ASN A 82 10.44 9.22 -1.80
N GLY A 83 9.74 9.29 -2.94
CA GLY A 83 8.85 10.41 -3.29
C GLY A 83 7.69 10.57 -2.32
N PHE A 84 7.07 9.44 -1.93
CA PHE A 84 6.05 9.41 -0.88
C PHE A 84 6.60 9.96 0.43
N ARG A 85 7.76 9.45 0.89
CA ARG A 85 8.41 9.90 2.12
C ARG A 85 8.71 11.40 2.12
N ILE A 86 9.26 11.92 1.02
CA ILE A 86 9.56 13.35 0.88
C ILE A 86 8.28 14.18 0.99
N LYS A 87 7.18 13.75 0.36
CA LYS A 87 5.90 14.44 0.42
C LYS A 87 5.27 14.36 1.80
N ALA A 88 5.28 13.19 2.43
CA ALA A 88 4.80 12.99 3.80
C ALA A 88 5.52 13.93 4.78
N ASN A 89 6.85 13.99 4.71
CA ASN A 89 7.65 14.90 5.55
C ASN A 89 7.33 16.38 5.28
N ARG A 90 7.16 16.79 4.01
CA ARG A 90 6.79 18.17 3.66
C ARG A 90 5.42 18.57 4.16
N LEU A 91 4.51 17.61 4.28
CA LEU A 91 3.15 17.81 4.77
C LEU A 91 3.01 17.57 6.27
N ASN A 92 4.12 17.37 7.00
CA ASN A 92 4.14 17.02 8.41
C ASN A 92 3.24 15.83 8.76
N ALA A 93 3.15 14.84 7.86
CA ALA A 93 2.35 13.64 8.08
C ALA A 93 2.82 12.85 9.33
N PRO A 94 2.00 11.94 9.87
CA PRO A 94 2.42 11.07 10.96
C PRO A 94 3.66 10.26 10.61
N ASP A 95 4.40 9.89 11.65
CA ASP A 95 5.64 9.12 11.52
C ASP A 95 5.45 7.87 10.65
N LEU A 96 6.35 7.72 9.68
CA LEU A 96 6.38 6.57 8.80
C LEU A 96 7.04 5.38 9.50
N PRO A 97 6.60 4.14 9.20
CA PRO A 97 7.19 2.95 9.79
C PRO A 97 8.67 2.80 9.42
N GLN A 98 9.43 2.20 10.34
CA GLN A 98 10.82 1.82 10.06
C GLN A 98 10.85 0.73 8.97
N THR A 99 11.82 0.85 8.07
CA THR A 99 12.04 -0.10 6.97
C THR A 99 13.52 -0.43 6.92
N ASP A 100 13.85 -1.72 6.94
CA ASP A 100 15.20 -2.19 7.23
C ASP A 100 16.00 -2.52 5.95
N LEU A 101 15.32 -2.66 4.82
CA LEU A 101 15.94 -2.99 3.53
C LEU A 101 15.76 -1.81 2.56
N GLY A 102 16.88 -1.22 2.16
CA GLY A 102 16.89 -0.20 1.11
C GLY A 102 17.05 -0.81 -0.27
N TRP A 103 16.30 -0.30 -1.25
CA TRP A 103 16.53 -0.61 -2.66
C TRP A 103 17.09 0.60 -3.40
N PHE A 104 18.28 0.44 -3.97
CA PHE A 104 19.06 1.54 -4.56
C PHE A 104 19.46 1.30 -6.03
N ALA A 105 19.13 0.15 -6.61
CA ALA A 105 19.49 -0.13 -8.00
C ALA A 105 18.42 0.40 -8.97
N PRO A 106 18.80 1.08 -10.06
CA PRO A 106 17.86 1.63 -11.02
C PRO A 106 17.13 0.50 -11.77
N LEU A 107 15.80 0.51 -11.74
CA LEU A 107 15.01 -0.50 -12.44
C LEU A 107 14.93 -0.27 -13.95
N GLU A 108 14.94 0.97 -14.42
CA GLU A 108 14.93 1.41 -15.84
C GLU A 108 15.34 2.93 -15.84
N PRO A 109 15.35 3.69 -16.96
CA PRO A 109 15.88 5.07 -17.01
C PRO A 109 15.20 6.10 -16.09
N TYR A 110 14.13 5.70 -15.39
CA TYR A 110 13.39 6.48 -14.42
C TYR A 110 13.48 5.75 -13.07
N GLN A 111 14.37 6.24 -12.21
CA GLN A 111 14.83 5.54 -11.02
C GLN A 111 13.79 5.64 -9.89
N ASP A 112 12.98 4.60 -9.70
CA ASP A 112 12.16 4.46 -8.49
C ASP A 112 13.03 3.99 -7.31
N THR A 113 13.22 4.86 -6.32
CA THR A 113 13.94 4.55 -5.07
C THR A 113 12.93 4.38 -3.93
N GLY A 114 13.24 3.47 -3.01
CA GLY A 114 12.38 3.21 -1.87
C GLY A 114 13.02 2.25 -0.89
N GLN A 115 12.31 2.04 0.22
CA GLN A 115 12.69 1.08 1.24
C GLN A 115 11.54 0.10 1.41
N TYR A 116 11.86 -1.10 1.84
CA TYR A 116 10.87 -2.09 2.17
C TYR A 116 11.28 -2.88 3.42
N THR A 117 10.31 -3.56 4.00
CA THR A 117 10.55 -4.59 5.02
C THR A 117 9.61 -5.75 4.77
N ILE A 118 10.06 -6.96 5.10
CA ILE A 118 9.29 -8.19 4.92
C ILE A 118 8.71 -8.60 6.26
N MET A 119 7.40 -8.77 6.31
CA MET A 119 6.67 -9.14 7.52
C MET A 119 5.41 -9.93 7.15
N GLU A 120 4.65 -10.36 8.16
CA GLU A 120 3.37 -11.02 7.96
C GLU A 120 2.38 -10.06 7.27
N SER A 121 1.63 -10.54 6.28
CA SER A 121 0.69 -9.71 5.52
C SER A 121 -0.36 -9.02 6.41
N GLY A 122 -0.80 -9.70 7.48
CA GLY A 122 -1.68 -9.11 8.49
C GLY A 122 -1.06 -7.90 9.19
N ASP A 123 0.25 -7.95 9.49
CA ASP A 123 0.97 -6.84 10.11
C ASP A 123 1.18 -5.69 9.11
N VAL A 124 1.46 -5.99 7.83
CA VAL A 124 1.50 -4.95 6.77
C VAL A 124 0.17 -4.20 6.71
N CYS A 125 -0.95 -4.93 6.63
CA CYS A 125 -2.28 -4.35 6.61
C CYS A 125 -2.57 -3.48 7.84
N LYS A 126 -2.14 -3.94 9.02
CA LYS A 126 -2.27 -3.18 10.27
C LYS A 126 -1.48 -1.88 10.23
N VAL A 127 -0.21 -1.92 9.81
CA VAL A 127 0.65 -0.73 9.70
C VAL A 127 0.06 0.29 8.73
N LEU A 128 -0.38 -0.15 7.54
CA LEU A 128 -1.01 0.73 6.56
C LEU A 128 -2.32 1.32 7.10
N GLY A 129 -3.16 0.51 7.74
CA GLY A 129 -4.41 0.96 8.34
C GLY A 129 -4.21 1.97 9.47
N ASP A 130 -3.25 1.72 10.36
CA ASP A 130 -2.92 2.61 11.48
C ASP A 130 -2.37 3.95 10.98
N TRP A 131 -1.47 3.93 9.98
CA TRP A 131 -0.94 5.16 9.39
C TRP A 131 -2.04 5.96 8.66
N THR A 132 -2.86 5.31 7.83
CA THR A 132 -4.00 5.96 7.16
C THR A 132 -4.97 6.57 8.17
N ARG A 133 -5.24 5.88 9.29
CA ARG A 133 -6.09 6.39 10.36
C ARG A 133 -5.51 7.68 10.98
N LEU A 134 -4.24 7.65 11.38
CA LEU A 134 -3.57 8.81 11.97
C LEU A 134 -3.47 9.98 10.99
N ALA A 135 -3.11 9.71 9.74
CA ALA A 135 -3.02 10.72 8.69
C ALA A 135 -4.40 11.33 8.41
N GLY A 136 -5.46 10.53 8.45
CA GLY A 136 -6.83 10.99 8.29
C GLY A 136 -7.28 11.94 9.40
N ILE A 137 -6.99 11.61 10.67
CA ILE A 137 -7.28 12.51 11.79
C ILE A 137 -6.57 13.85 11.60
N GLN A 138 -5.26 13.81 11.29
CA GLN A 138 -4.48 15.02 11.11
C GLN A 138 -4.96 15.85 9.90
N ALA A 139 -5.25 15.19 8.77
CA ALA A 139 -5.76 15.84 7.57
C ALA A 139 -7.07 16.58 7.84
N LEU A 140 -7.97 16.01 8.66
CA LEU A 140 -9.21 16.67 9.06
C LEU A 140 -8.98 17.85 10.01
N MET A 141 -8.12 17.67 11.02
CA MET A 141 -7.83 18.71 12.01
C MET A 141 -7.16 19.94 11.37
N GLU A 142 -6.28 19.71 10.39
CA GLU A 142 -5.56 20.76 9.68
C GLU A 142 -6.25 21.20 8.37
N ASN A 143 -7.35 20.53 8.00
CA ASN A 143 -8.01 20.68 6.70
C ASN A 143 -7.04 20.56 5.51
N SER A 144 -6.17 19.54 5.55
CA SER A 144 -5.08 19.32 4.61
C SER A 144 -5.46 18.37 3.47
N ALA A 145 -5.89 18.93 2.35
CA ALA A 145 -6.15 18.16 1.11
C ALA A 145 -4.89 17.44 0.58
N GLY A 146 -3.70 17.94 0.91
CA GLY A 146 -2.44 17.30 0.53
C GLY A 146 -2.22 15.98 1.27
N LEU A 147 -2.52 15.94 2.58
CA LEU A 147 -2.45 14.72 3.38
C LEU A 147 -3.54 13.72 2.98
N ALA A 148 -4.76 14.21 2.70
CA ALA A 148 -5.85 13.38 2.18
C ALA A 148 -5.44 12.66 0.88
N SER A 149 -4.85 13.39 -0.07
CA SER A 149 -4.32 12.81 -1.31
C SER A 149 -3.18 11.80 -1.09
N LEU A 150 -2.37 11.92 -0.03
CA LEU A 150 -1.35 10.90 0.28
C LEU A 150 -1.97 9.60 0.80
N MET A 151 -3.10 9.68 1.50
CA MET A 151 -3.82 8.50 1.96
C MET A 151 -4.35 7.67 0.79
N ASP A 152 -4.76 8.31 -0.30
CA ASP A 152 -5.17 7.65 -1.54
C ASP A 152 -4.04 6.83 -2.16
N TRP A 153 -2.79 7.29 -2.06
CA TRP A 153 -1.62 6.51 -2.51
C TRP A 153 -1.24 5.37 -1.56
N THR A 154 -1.92 5.27 -0.43
CA THR A 154 -1.70 4.24 0.61
C THR A 154 -2.80 3.18 0.60
N LEU A 155 -4.04 3.60 0.85
CA LEU A 155 -5.22 2.75 0.88
C LEU A 155 -6.39 3.48 0.18
N PRO A 156 -6.41 3.50 -1.17
CA PRO A 156 -7.37 4.31 -1.95
C PRO A 156 -8.84 3.94 -1.72
N LEU A 157 -9.10 2.67 -1.41
CA LEU A 157 -10.46 2.15 -1.22
C LEU A 157 -10.83 1.97 0.27
N SER A 158 -10.01 2.51 1.18
CA SER A 158 -10.37 2.53 2.60
C SER A 158 -11.51 3.52 2.82
N PRO A 159 -12.57 3.15 3.57
CA PRO A 159 -13.63 4.09 3.93
C PRO A 159 -13.11 5.37 4.59
N ILE A 160 -12.00 5.27 5.34
CA ILE A 160 -11.35 6.41 5.98
C ILE A 160 -10.80 7.37 4.93
N THR A 161 -10.07 6.86 3.93
CA THR A 161 -9.52 7.67 2.83
C THR A 161 -10.64 8.35 2.05
N GLU A 162 -11.66 7.58 1.66
CA GLU A 162 -12.81 8.08 0.93
C GLU A 162 -13.53 9.23 1.66
N ALA A 163 -13.71 9.10 2.98
CA ALA A 163 -14.35 10.11 3.80
C ALA A 163 -13.47 11.35 4.00
N VAL A 164 -12.17 11.17 4.25
CA VAL A 164 -11.23 12.28 4.46
C VAL A 164 -11.06 13.11 3.19
N ASP A 165 -10.97 12.48 2.02
CA ASP A 165 -10.94 13.18 0.73
C ASP A 165 -12.20 14.03 0.52
N TYR A 166 -13.37 13.50 0.88
CA TYR A 166 -14.62 14.24 0.81
C TYR A 166 -14.64 15.47 1.73
N PHE A 167 -14.23 15.32 3.00
CA PHE A 167 -14.29 16.41 3.98
C PHE A 167 -13.20 17.46 3.81
N THR A 168 -12.04 17.10 3.24
CA THR A 168 -10.93 18.04 2.97
C THR A 168 -11.00 18.67 1.57
N ALA A 169 -11.95 18.26 0.73
CA ALA A 169 -12.21 18.89 -0.57
C ALA A 169 -12.51 20.40 -0.42
N ARG A 170 -11.90 21.22 -1.28
CA ARG A 170 -11.84 22.68 -1.11
C ARG A 170 -13.16 23.39 -1.36
N ASN A 171 -14.05 22.75 -2.12
CA ASN A 171 -15.34 23.31 -2.53
C ASN A 171 -16.31 22.20 -2.92
N GLU A 172 -17.58 22.58 -3.11
CA GLU A 172 -18.65 21.64 -3.47
C GLU A 172 -18.40 20.92 -4.79
N MET A 173 -17.78 21.58 -5.77
CA MET A 173 -17.46 20.94 -7.06
C MET A 173 -16.46 19.79 -6.89
N GLU A 174 -15.46 19.95 -6.04
CA GLU A 174 -14.51 18.89 -5.71
C GLU A 174 -15.18 17.75 -4.93
N ARG A 175 -16.07 18.07 -3.97
CA ARG A 175 -16.87 17.06 -3.26
C ARG A 175 -17.70 16.20 -4.21
N GLN A 176 -18.37 16.83 -5.17
CA GLN A 176 -19.16 16.11 -6.17
C GLN A 176 -18.29 15.21 -7.08
N LYS A 177 -17.06 15.63 -7.39
CA LYS A 177 -16.10 14.78 -8.13
C LYS A 177 -15.68 13.56 -7.33
N VAL A 178 -15.37 13.74 -6.04
CA VAL A 178 -15.03 12.64 -5.12
C VAL A 178 -16.18 11.63 -5.06
N LEU A 179 -17.41 12.10 -4.81
CA LEU A 179 -18.61 11.26 -4.76
C LEU A 179 -18.88 10.54 -6.09
N GLY A 180 -18.71 11.24 -7.22
CA GLY A 180 -18.89 10.66 -8.55
C GLY A 180 -17.87 9.56 -8.86
N TRP A 181 -16.62 9.74 -8.46
CA TRP A 181 -15.57 8.74 -8.61
C TRP A 181 -15.82 7.51 -7.72
N GLN A 182 -16.19 7.74 -6.45
CA GLN A 182 -16.52 6.67 -5.51
C GLN A 182 -17.75 5.86 -5.96
N ALA A 183 -18.77 6.52 -6.49
CA ALA A 183 -19.94 5.86 -7.07
C ALA A 183 -19.59 5.02 -8.31
N ALA A 184 -18.54 5.38 -9.06
CA ALA A 184 -18.09 4.64 -10.24
C ALA A 184 -17.25 3.40 -9.90
N ILE A 185 -16.47 3.44 -8.82
CA ILE A 185 -15.58 2.34 -8.39
C ILE A 185 -16.26 1.38 -7.42
N GLY A 186 -17.22 1.87 -6.64
CA GLY A 186 -17.95 1.07 -5.66
C GLY A 186 -18.53 -0.21 -6.28
N THR A 187 -18.36 -1.34 -5.58
CA THR A 187 -18.91 -2.65 -5.99
C THR A 187 -20.43 -2.71 -5.91
N GLN A 188 -21.06 -1.68 -5.33
CA GLN A 188 -22.51 -1.55 -5.17
C GLN A 188 -22.94 -0.17 -5.66
N ARG A 189 -24.06 -0.10 -6.38
CA ARG A 189 -24.70 1.19 -6.71
C ARG A 189 -25.18 1.83 -5.42
N ARG A 190 -24.49 2.88 -4.98
CA ARG A 190 -24.87 3.73 -3.84
C ARG A 190 -25.38 5.06 -4.36
N THR A 191 -26.37 5.63 -3.72
CA THR A 191 -26.79 7.01 -4.02
C THR A 191 -25.77 8.00 -3.45
N VAL A 192 -25.82 9.25 -3.92
CA VAL A 192 -24.99 10.32 -3.35
C VAL A 192 -25.29 10.51 -1.85
N GLU A 193 -26.56 10.42 -1.45
CA GLU A 193 -26.98 10.55 -0.06
C GLU A 193 -26.39 9.43 0.82
N ASP A 194 -26.41 8.18 0.34
CA ASP A 194 -25.80 7.04 1.05
C ASP A 194 -24.30 7.24 1.28
N LEU A 195 -23.60 7.76 0.26
CA LEU A 195 -22.15 8.03 0.35
C LEU A 195 -21.86 9.12 1.39
N VAL A 196 -22.64 10.20 1.39
CA VAL A 196 -22.47 11.29 2.38
C VAL A 196 -22.70 10.76 3.80
N GLN A 197 -23.78 10.00 4.04
CA GLN A 197 -24.07 9.42 5.36
C GLN A 197 -22.97 8.43 5.80
N GLN A 198 -22.43 7.65 4.86
CA GLN A 198 -21.30 6.75 5.13
C GLN A 198 -20.05 7.53 5.54
N HIS A 199 -19.75 8.64 4.86
CA HIS A 199 -18.59 9.49 5.17
C HIS A 199 -18.74 10.14 6.54
N GLU A 200 -19.90 10.72 6.82
CA GLU A 200 -20.23 11.30 8.13
C GLU A 200 -20.04 10.27 9.25
N ARG A 201 -20.61 9.07 9.10
CA ARG A 201 -20.45 7.98 10.06
C ARG A 201 -18.99 7.59 10.25
N THR A 202 -18.23 7.49 9.15
CA THR A 202 -16.82 7.12 9.19
C THR A 202 -16.00 8.16 9.96
N ILE A 203 -16.23 9.44 9.70
CA ILE A 203 -15.54 10.51 10.44
C ILE A 203 -15.95 10.55 11.90
N CYS A 204 -17.24 10.39 12.22
CA CYS A 204 -17.68 10.30 13.61
C CYS A 204 -16.97 9.16 14.36
N LEU A 205 -16.85 7.97 13.75
CA LEU A 205 -16.13 6.85 14.35
C LEU A 205 -14.63 7.12 14.48
N LEU A 206 -14.01 7.69 13.45
CA LEU A 206 -12.59 8.02 13.43
C LEU A 206 -12.22 8.99 14.56
N LEU A 207 -13.03 10.03 14.76
CA LEU A 207 -12.78 11.08 15.75
C LEU A 207 -13.24 10.73 17.17
N SER A 208 -14.20 9.80 17.33
CA SER A 208 -14.67 9.36 18.66
C SER A 208 -13.85 8.22 19.27
N GLY A 209 -13.08 7.49 18.46
CA GLY A 209 -12.13 6.46 18.91
C GLY A 209 -10.70 6.98 19.13
N SER A 210 -10.50 8.30 19.14
CA SER A 210 -9.21 8.97 19.36
C SER A 210 -9.00 9.36 20.82
#